data_AF-A0A0B1S2F7-F1
#
_entry.id   AF-A0A0B1S2F7-F1
#
_cell.length_a   1.000
_cell.length_b   1.000
_cell.length_c   1.000
_cell.angle_alpha   90.00
_cell.angle_beta   90.00
_cell.angle_gamma   90.00
#
_symmetry.space_group_name_H-M   'P 1'
#
loop_
_entity.id
_entity.type
_entity.pdbx_description
1 polymer ?
#
loop_
_entity_poly.entity_id
_entity_poly.type
_entity_poly.pdbx_seq_one_letter_code
_entity_poly.pdbx_strand_id
1 'polypeptide(L)'
;MLLWLVCTYLSLVTASLDDVQVDEGPYKVFRIVPTTAFQLKKLIALFESAKGDDADFWHAPSVVNSTVDVMISPSFTEKFTNFLKQHDYPFHIAIEDLKKLLIEKEGPIKMNVKGVPMKDLVRLHDDTGAFVSRLRMGEYYPYSVIVAWMKKIADSIPETARVVDIGTSSEGRSITGLQ
;
A
#
# COMPACT_ATOMS: atom_id res chain seq x y z
N MET A 1 32.12 -32.23 -47.10
CA MET A 1 31.48 -30.93 -46.81
C MET A 1 30.24 -31.20 -45.98
N LEU A 2 30.48 -31.38 -44.69
CA LEU A 2 29.59 -32.00 -43.70
C LEU A 2 29.46 -30.98 -42.58
N LEU A 3 28.46 -30.08 -42.60
CA LEU A 3 28.21 -29.14 -41.49
C LEU A 3 26.95 -28.26 -41.66
N TRP A 4 25.84 -28.74 -42.21
CA TRP A 4 24.63 -27.89 -42.38
C TRP A 4 23.31 -28.56 -41.96
N LEU A 5 23.32 -29.53 -41.05
CA LEU A 5 22.08 -30.24 -40.64
C LEU A 5 22.01 -30.59 -39.13
N VAL A 6 22.54 -29.76 -38.23
CA VAL A 6 22.41 -29.98 -36.77
C VAL A 6 21.67 -28.85 -36.02
N CYS A 7 21.34 -27.73 -36.67
CA CYS A 7 20.77 -26.57 -35.95
C CYS A 7 19.23 -26.45 -35.95
N THR A 8 18.47 -27.45 -36.38
CA THR A 8 16.99 -27.36 -36.45
C THR A 8 16.23 -28.10 -35.35
N TYR A 9 16.91 -28.69 -34.35
CA TYR A 9 16.25 -29.36 -33.21
C TYR A 9 16.57 -28.75 -31.84
N LEU A 10 16.93 -27.46 -31.82
CA LEU A 10 17.05 -26.70 -30.58
C LEU A 10 16.19 -25.43 -30.63
N SER A 11 14.95 -25.55 -31.11
CA SER A 11 13.91 -24.60 -30.73
C SER A 11 13.55 -24.90 -29.28
N LEU A 12 14.25 -24.18 -28.38
CA LEU A 12 13.89 -23.95 -27.00
C LEU A 12 12.36 -23.96 -26.85
N VAL A 13 11.85 -24.95 -26.14
CA VAL A 13 10.61 -24.79 -25.40
C VAL A 13 10.93 -23.76 -24.34
N THR A 14 10.67 -22.49 -24.64
CA THR A 14 10.51 -21.48 -23.60
C THR A 14 9.23 -21.87 -22.89
N ALA A 15 9.36 -22.69 -21.84
CA ALA A 15 8.31 -22.79 -20.84
C ALA A 15 8.16 -21.36 -20.31
N SER A 16 7.11 -20.67 -20.76
CA SER A 16 6.58 -19.55 -20.02
C SER A 16 6.32 -20.11 -18.62
N LEU A 17 7.10 -19.64 -17.65
CA LEU A 17 6.61 -19.57 -16.28
C LEU A 17 5.50 -18.53 -16.34
N ASP A 18 4.36 -18.94 -16.89
CA ASP A 18 3.09 -18.34 -16.52
C ASP A 18 3.04 -18.62 -15.03
N ASP A 19 3.37 -17.58 -14.26
CA ASP A 19 3.01 -17.48 -12.86
C ASP A 19 1.50 -17.74 -12.86
N VAL A 20 1.15 -19.00 -12.62
CA VAL A 20 -0.23 -19.39 -12.37
C VAL A 20 -0.53 -18.66 -11.10
N GLN A 21 -1.10 -17.45 -11.25
CA GLN A 21 -1.87 -16.78 -10.23
C GLN A 21 -3.01 -17.74 -9.93
N VAL A 22 -2.72 -18.76 -9.14
CA VAL A 22 -3.71 -19.50 -8.39
C VAL A 22 -4.43 -18.38 -7.67
N ASP A 23 -5.68 -18.15 -8.05
CA ASP A 23 -6.53 -17.19 -7.39
C ASP A 23 -6.77 -17.74 -5.98
N GLU A 24 -5.79 -17.59 -5.09
CA GLU A 24 -5.83 -18.14 -3.73
C GLU A 24 -6.91 -17.43 -2.90
N GLY A 25 -7.50 -16.35 -3.43
CA GLY A 25 -8.55 -15.55 -2.83
C GLY A 25 -8.04 -14.17 -2.40
N PRO A 26 -8.88 -13.36 -1.76
CA PRO A 26 -8.49 -12.03 -1.31
C PRO A 26 -7.70 -12.07 0.00
N TYR A 27 -6.72 -11.17 0.14
CA TYR A 27 -6.05 -10.92 1.42
C TYR A 27 -7.05 -10.29 2.40
N LYS A 28 -7.02 -10.78 3.65
CA LYS A 28 -7.91 -10.35 4.72
C LYS A 28 -7.13 -9.73 5.87
N VAL A 29 -7.74 -8.74 6.50
CA VAL A 29 -7.19 -8.14 7.72
C VAL A 29 -8.07 -8.51 8.90
N PHE A 30 -7.46 -9.15 9.89
CA PHE A 30 -8.08 -9.57 11.13
C PHE A 30 -7.75 -8.58 12.24
N ARG A 31 -8.76 -8.16 13.00
CA ARG A 31 -8.60 -7.42 14.24
C ARG A 31 -8.89 -8.33 15.42
N ILE A 32 -7.85 -8.59 16.20
CA ILE A 32 -7.84 -9.55 17.31
C ILE A 32 -7.65 -8.78 18.61
N VAL A 33 -8.28 -9.24 19.69
CA VAL A 33 -8.11 -8.66 21.03
C VAL A 33 -7.71 -9.77 22.00
N PRO A 34 -6.42 -9.87 22.41
CA PRO A 34 -6.00 -10.85 23.40
C PRO A 34 -6.52 -10.45 24.77
N THR A 35 -7.28 -11.33 25.43
CA THR A 35 -7.88 -11.07 26.75
C THR A 35 -7.01 -11.58 27.91
N THR A 36 -6.09 -12.50 27.61
CA THR A 36 -5.23 -13.16 28.60
C THR A 36 -3.75 -12.93 28.30
N ALA A 37 -2.91 -12.84 29.33
CA ALA A 37 -1.45 -12.72 29.17
C ALA A 37 -0.83 -13.87 28.36
N PHE A 38 -1.39 -15.08 28.47
CA PHE A 38 -0.98 -16.24 27.67
C PHE A 38 -1.28 -16.06 26.18
N GLN A 39 -2.47 -15.54 25.86
CA GLN A 39 -2.87 -15.20 24.49
C GLN A 39 -1.95 -14.12 23.90
N LEU A 40 -1.67 -13.07 24.67
CA LEU A 40 -0.72 -12.03 24.26
C LEU A 40 0.67 -12.61 23.96
N LYS A 41 1.21 -13.44 24.86
CA LYS A 41 2.54 -14.05 24.66
C LYS A 41 2.59 -14.93 23.42
N LYS A 42 1.52 -15.67 23.11
CA LYS A 42 1.41 -16.45 21.88
C LYS A 42 1.38 -15.57 20.62
N LEU A 43 0.64 -14.45 20.65
CA LEU A 43 0.62 -13.51 19.54
C LEU A 43 1.98 -12.84 19.32
N ILE A 44 2.71 -12.50 20.39
CA ILE A 44 4.08 -11.98 20.29
C ILE A 44 5.00 -13.02 19.65
N ALA A 45 4.93 -14.29 20.08
CA ALA A 45 5.71 -15.35 19.45
C ALA A 45 5.36 -15.55 17.96
N LEU A 46 4.08 -15.42 17.61
CA LEU A 46 3.65 -15.45 16.21
C LEU A 46 4.21 -14.27 15.42
N PHE A 47 4.15 -13.06 15.97
CA PHE A 47 4.72 -11.85 15.36
C PHE A 47 6.22 -11.99 15.08
N GLU A 48 6.98 -12.56 16.03
CA GLU A 48 8.41 -12.80 15.87
C GLU A 48 8.73 -13.92 14.87
N SER A 49 7.84 -14.90 14.73
CA SER A 49 8.03 -16.06 13.84
C SER A 49 7.44 -15.89 12.43
N ALA A 50 6.60 -14.87 12.22
CA ALA A 50 5.91 -14.64 10.97
C ALA A 50 6.92 -14.33 9.87
N LYS A 51 6.94 -15.18 8.84
CA LYS A 51 7.65 -14.91 7.60
C LYS A 51 6.75 -14.06 6.72
N GLY A 52 7.31 -13.01 6.12
CA GLY A 52 6.58 -11.88 5.53
C GLY A 52 5.56 -12.19 4.43
N ASP A 53 5.52 -13.42 3.91
CA ASP A 53 4.60 -13.79 2.83
C ASP A 53 3.24 -14.32 3.36
N ASP A 54 3.20 -14.91 4.56
CA ASP A 54 1.98 -15.58 5.08
C ASP A 54 1.14 -14.66 5.99
N ALA A 55 1.81 -13.83 6.79
CA ALA A 55 1.19 -12.95 7.76
C ALA A 55 2.01 -11.68 7.97
N ASP A 56 1.33 -10.53 7.95
CA ASP A 56 1.93 -9.23 8.18
C ASP A 56 1.15 -8.49 9.27
N PHE A 57 1.84 -8.05 10.31
CA PHE A 57 1.25 -7.42 11.47
C PHE A 57 1.29 -5.90 11.32
N TRP A 58 0.15 -5.32 10.96
CA TRP A 58 -0.01 -3.87 10.82
C TRP A 58 -0.07 -3.16 12.17
N HIS A 59 -0.59 -3.83 13.19
CA HIS A 59 -0.53 -3.35 14.57
C HIS A 59 -0.01 -4.45 15.48
N ALA A 60 1.20 -4.27 15.99
CA ALA A 60 1.90 -5.27 16.78
C ALA A 60 1.21 -5.53 18.13
N PRO A 61 1.24 -6.79 18.64
CA PRO A 61 0.74 -7.11 19.97
C PRO A 61 1.60 -6.42 21.04
N SER A 62 0.97 -5.57 21.85
CA SER A 62 1.66 -4.78 22.88
C SER A 62 1.20 -5.15 24.29
N VAL A 63 -0.09 -5.00 24.57
CA VAL A 63 -0.70 -5.25 25.88
C VAL A 63 -2.00 -6.04 25.79
N VAL A 64 -2.41 -6.64 26.91
CA VAL A 64 -3.69 -7.34 27.02
C VAL A 64 -4.83 -6.33 26.83
N ASN A 65 -5.90 -6.76 26.18
CA ASN A 65 -7.06 -5.94 25.77
C ASN A 65 -6.75 -4.81 24.76
N SER A 66 -5.56 -4.81 24.14
CA SER A 66 -5.27 -3.95 22.99
C SER A 66 -5.60 -4.66 21.69
N THR A 67 -6.07 -3.92 20.68
CA THR A 67 -6.29 -4.47 19.34
C THR A 67 -4.96 -4.85 18.69
N VAL A 68 -4.96 -5.93 17.93
CA VAL A 68 -3.87 -6.41 17.09
C VAL A 68 -4.43 -6.59 15.69
N ASP A 69 -3.85 -5.91 14.70
CA ASP A 69 -4.30 -5.94 13.31
C ASP A 69 -3.30 -6.73 12.48
N VAL A 70 -3.76 -7.77 11.81
CA VAL A 70 -2.91 -8.71 11.05
C VAL A 70 -3.52 -8.95 9.67
N MET A 71 -2.74 -8.66 8.63
CA MET A 71 -3.01 -9.07 7.25
C MET A 71 -2.57 -10.52 7.07
N ILE A 72 -3.45 -11.35 6.52
CA ILE A 72 -3.20 -12.78 6.33
C ILE A 72 -3.37 -13.13 4.86
N SER A 73 -2.46 -13.97 4.36
CA SER A 73 -2.53 -14.49 3.00
C SER A 73 -3.76 -15.38 2.80
N PRO A 74 -4.30 -15.46 1.57
CA PRO A 74 -5.47 -16.27 1.30
C PRO A 74 -5.25 -17.77 1.61
N SER A 75 -4.07 -18.30 1.27
CA SER A 75 -3.65 -19.68 1.56
C SER A 75 -3.52 -20.00 3.05
N PHE A 76 -3.28 -19.00 3.91
CA PHE A 76 -3.16 -19.19 5.36
C PHE A 76 -4.45 -18.84 6.14
N THR A 77 -5.44 -18.23 5.48
CA THR A 77 -6.65 -17.69 6.12
C THR A 77 -7.42 -18.72 6.95
N GLU A 78 -7.65 -19.93 6.43
CA GLU A 78 -8.41 -20.97 7.15
C GLU A 78 -7.65 -21.48 8.38
N LYS A 79 -6.35 -21.73 8.23
CA LYS A 79 -5.47 -22.19 9.32
C LYS A 79 -5.44 -21.16 10.46
N PHE A 80 -5.30 -19.89 10.11
CA PHE A 80 -5.30 -18.80 11.08
C PHE A 80 -6.65 -18.63 11.78
N THR A 81 -7.75 -18.68 11.03
CA THR A 81 -9.10 -18.59 11.61
C THR A 81 -9.37 -19.73 12.59
N ASN A 82 -8.93 -20.95 12.26
CA ASN A 82 -9.06 -22.11 13.14
C ASN A 82 -8.19 -21.98 14.39
N PHE A 83 -6.97 -21.47 14.27
CA PHE A 83 -6.10 -21.16 15.41
C PHE A 83 -6.75 -20.16 16.38
N LEU A 84 -7.35 -19.09 15.86
CA LEU A 84 -8.03 -18.08 16.67
C LEU A 84 -9.24 -18.68 17.40
N LYS A 85 -10.05 -19.48 16.71
CA LYS A 85 -11.22 -20.16 17.29
C LYS A 85 -10.82 -21.21 18.34
N GLN A 86 -9.79 -22.01 18.08
CA GLN A 86 -9.33 -23.07 18.99
C GLN A 86 -8.83 -22.51 20.33
N HIS A 87 -8.28 -21.30 20.32
CA HIS A 87 -7.73 -20.63 21.50
C HIS A 87 -8.64 -19.53 22.05
N ASP A 88 -9.89 -19.47 21.56
CA ASP A 88 -10.93 -18.54 22.01
C ASP A 88 -10.46 -17.08 22.03
N TYR A 89 -9.80 -16.66 20.95
CA TYR A 89 -9.47 -15.26 20.74
C TYR A 89 -10.73 -14.52 20.28
N PRO A 90 -11.10 -13.39 20.91
CA PRO A 90 -12.04 -12.45 20.32
C PRO A 90 -11.42 -11.83 19.06
N PHE A 91 -12.07 -12.00 17.91
CA PHE A 91 -11.64 -11.37 16.66
C PHE A 91 -12.82 -11.02 15.76
N HIS A 92 -12.59 -10.09 14.84
CA HIS A 92 -13.45 -9.86 13.68
C HIS A 92 -12.60 -9.56 12.45
N ILE A 93 -13.18 -9.74 11.27
CA ILE A 93 -12.54 -9.40 10.00
C ILE A 93 -12.77 -7.90 9.79
N ALA A 94 -11.71 -7.11 9.82
CA ALA A 94 -11.76 -5.65 9.62
C ALA A 94 -11.82 -5.30 8.13
N ILE A 95 -11.12 -6.07 7.28
CA ILE A 95 -11.11 -5.90 5.83
C ILE A 95 -11.26 -7.29 5.20
N GLU A 96 -12.34 -7.50 4.44
CA GLU A 96 -12.63 -8.77 3.77
C GLU A 96 -11.84 -8.96 2.46
N ASP A 97 -11.58 -7.86 1.76
CA ASP A 97 -10.84 -7.86 0.50
C ASP A 97 -9.95 -6.62 0.39
N LEU A 98 -8.68 -6.81 0.74
CA LEU A 98 -7.70 -5.74 0.67
C LEU A 98 -7.42 -5.31 -0.78
N LYS A 99 -7.42 -6.24 -1.74
CA LYS A 99 -7.15 -5.93 -3.15
C LYS A 99 -8.22 -4.99 -3.71
N LYS A 100 -9.48 -5.26 -3.42
CA LYS A 100 -10.59 -4.37 -3.81
C LYS A 100 -10.45 -2.99 -3.19
N LEU A 101 -10.08 -2.91 -1.91
CA LEU A 101 -9.87 -1.64 -1.22
C LEU A 101 -8.71 -0.84 -1.85
N LEU A 102 -7.61 -1.49 -2.20
CA LEU A 102 -6.49 -0.84 -2.90
C LEU A 102 -6.92 -0.28 -4.26
N ILE A 103 -7.62 -1.08 -5.07
CA ILE A 103 -8.12 -0.63 -6.39
C ILE A 103 -9.07 0.57 -6.25
N GLU A 104 -9.92 0.59 -5.23
CA GLU A 104 -10.81 1.72 -4.97
C GLU A 104 -10.04 3.00 -4.59
N LYS A 105 -8.95 2.86 -3.83
CA LYS A 105 -8.13 3.99 -3.34
C LYS A 105 -7.10 4.48 -4.35
N GLU A 106 -6.57 3.60 -5.19
CA GLU A 106 -5.62 3.92 -6.26
C GLU A 106 -6.32 4.22 -7.60
N GLY A 107 -7.65 4.20 -7.60
CA GLY A 107 -8.47 4.49 -8.78
C GLY A 107 -8.15 5.85 -9.42
N PRO A 108 -8.54 6.05 -10.69
CA PRO A 108 -8.23 7.28 -11.41
C PRO A 108 -8.81 8.47 -10.67
N ILE A 109 -7.96 9.45 -10.34
CA ILE A 109 -8.36 10.72 -9.73
C ILE A 109 -9.44 11.33 -10.62
N LYS A 110 -10.68 11.32 -10.14
CA LYS A 110 -11.81 11.89 -10.88
C LYS A 110 -11.65 13.41 -10.89
N MET A 111 -10.98 13.92 -11.90
CA MET A 111 -10.93 15.36 -12.14
C MET A 111 -12.32 15.79 -12.57
N ASN A 112 -12.95 16.69 -11.82
CA ASN A 112 -14.19 17.31 -12.26
C ASN A 112 -13.86 18.27 -13.41
N VAL A 113 -13.89 17.78 -14.65
CA VAL A 113 -13.55 18.55 -15.87
C VAL A 113 -14.58 19.67 -16.13
N LYS A 114 -15.76 19.59 -15.50
CA LYS A 114 -16.76 20.66 -15.53
C LYS A 114 -16.37 21.70 -14.49
N GLY A 115 -15.73 22.78 -14.93
CA GLY A 115 -15.36 23.92 -14.10
C GLY A 115 -16.52 24.33 -13.19
N VAL A 116 -16.26 24.40 -11.90
CA VAL A 116 -17.28 24.78 -10.91
C VAL A 116 -17.60 26.26 -11.11
N PRO A 117 -18.87 26.66 -11.27
CA PRO A 117 -19.24 28.06 -11.38
C PRO A 117 -18.81 28.83 -10.12
N MET A 118 -18.21 29.99 -10.33
CA MET A 118 -17.49 30.82 -9.34
C MET A 118 -18.27 31.13 -8.05
N LYS A 119 -19.60 31.01 -8.07
CA LYS A 119 -20.48 31.25 -6.92
C LYS A 119 -20.41 30.15 -5.83
N ASP A 120 -20.00 28.93 -6.18
CA ASP A 120 -19.96 27.80 -5.24
C ASP A 120 -18.56 27.60 -4.60
N LEU A 121 -17.60 28.50 -4.88
CA LEU A 121 -16.22 28.46 -4.39
C LEU A 121 -16.07 28.74 -2.89
N VAL A 122 -17.10 29.26 -2.22
CA VAL A 122 -17.05 29.67 -0.80
C VAL A 122 -16.79 28.50 0.17
N ARG A 123 -17.00 27.25 -0.28
CA ARG A 123 -16.75 26.02 0.51
C ARG A 123 -15.65 25.12 -0.05
N LEU A 124 -14.96 25.54 -1.11
CA LEU A 124 -14.00 24.71 -1.84
C LEU A 124 -12.54 25.13 -1.59
N HIS A 125 -12.23 25.61 -0.38
CA HIS A 125 -10.87 26.06 -0.04
C HIS A 125 -9.83 24.93 -0.12
N ASP A 126 -10.25 23.67 0.07
CA ASP A 126 -9.37 22.49 -0.04
C ASP A 126 -9.36 21.87 -1.45
N ASP A 127 -10.48 21.93 -2.18
CA ASP A 127 -10.66 21.23 -3.46
C ASP A 127 -10.29 22.07 -4.69
N THR A 128 -10.38 23.40 -4.56
CA THR A 128 -10.04 24.31 -5.64
C THR A 128 -8.70 24.91 -5.28
N GLY A 129 -7.61 24.24 -5.69
CA GLY A 129 -6.25 24.77 -5.61
C GLY A 129 -6.16 26.12 -6.30
N ALA A 130 -6.50 27.17 -5.58
CA ALA A 130 -6.54 28.53 -6.07
C ALA A 130 -5.12 29.08 -5.97
N PHE A 131 -4.62 29.48 -7.14
CA PHE A 131 -3.48 30.34 -7.39
C PHE A 131 -2.05 29.76 -7.39
N VAL A 132 -1.58 29.05 -6.37
CA VAL A 132 -0.15 28.64 -6.30
C VAL A 132 0.12 27.22 -6.81
N SER A 133 -0.89 26.35 -6.77
CA SER A 133 -0.71 24.97 -7.23
C SER A 133 -2.02 24.26 -7.55
N ARG A 134 -2.19 23.84 -8.81
CA ARG A 134 -3.37 23.08 -9.29
C ARG A 134 -3.41 21.61 -8.82
N LEU A 135 -2.82 21.30 -7.66
CA LEU A 135 -2.92 19.98 -7.05
C LEU A 135 -4.15 19.98 -6.15
N ARG A 136 -5.05 19.00 -6.32
CA ARG A 136 -6.25 18.89 -5.49
C ARG A 136 -5.87 18.22 -4.18
N MET A 137 -6.31 18.78 -3.06
CA MET A 137 -6.06 18.13 -1.76
C MET A 137 -7.02 16.95 -1.59
N GLY A 138 -6.64 15.99 -0.73
CA GLY A 138 -7.46 14.81 -0.42
C GLY A 138 -7.26 13.60 -1.33
N GLU A 139 -6.42 13.70 -2.35
CA GLU A 139 -6.06 12.61 -3.26
C GLU A 139 -4.61 12.17 -3.04
N TYR A 140 -4.32 10.90 -3.33
CA TYR A 140 -2.95 10.37 -3.31
C TYR A 140 -2.25 10.63 -4.64
N TYR A 141 -0.99 11.07 -4.57
CA TYR A 141 -0.19 11.40 -5.75
C TYR A 141 1.13 10.64 -5.77
N PRO A 142 1.63 10.29 -6.97
CA PRO A 142 2.96 9.70 -7.09
C PRO A 142 4.04 10.72 -6.71
N TYR A 143 5.16 10.22 -6.22
CA TYR A 143 6.31 11.01 -5.75
C TYR A 143 6.73 12.11 -6.76
N SER A 144 6.81 11.80 -8.05
CA SER A 144 7.21 12.77 -9.09
C SER A 144 6.26 13.97 -9.19
N VAL A 145 4.95 13.76 -9.00
CA VAL A 145 3.95 14.82 -9.02
C VAL A 145 4.09 15.72 -7.80
N ILE A 146 4.34 15.14 -6.63
CA ILE A 146 4.57 15.90 -5.38
C ILE A 146 5.83 16.76 -5.49
N VAL A 147 6.94 16.21 -6.01
CA VAL A 147 8.18 16.99 -6.21
C VAL A 147 7.98 18.11 -7.22
N ALA A 148 7.29 17.85 -8.33
CA ALA A 148 6.98 18.89 -9.32
C ALA A 148 6.06 19.98 -8.73
N TRP A 149 5.15 19.59 -7.86
CA TRP A 149 4.27 20.49 -7.12
C TRP A 149 5.03 21.39 -6.15
N MET A 150 5.95 20.82 -5.35
CA MET A 150 6.83 21.59 -4.46
C MET A 150 7.68 22.63 -5.20
N LYS A 151 8.26 22.25 -6.36
CA LYS A 151 9.03 23.18 -7.20
C LYS A 151 8.18 24.34 -7.69
N LYS A 152 6.96 24.06 -8.16
CA LYS A 152 6.01 25.11 -8.58
C LYS A 152 5.66 26.07 -7.45
N ILE A 153 5.52 25.57 -6.22
CA ILE A 153 5.27 26.44 -5.06
C ILE A 153 6.45 27.39 -4.86
N ALA A 154 7.68 26.89 -4.80
CA ALA A 154 8.86 27.73 -4.63
C ALA A 154 9.04 28.75 -5.77
N ASP A 155 8.74 28.37 -7.02
CA ASP A 155 8.78 29.28 -8.16
C ASP A 155 7.70 30.38 -8.07
N SER A 156 6.54 30.06 -7.46
CA SER A 156 5.40 30.99 -7.36
C SER A 156 5.52 31.99 -6.21
N ILE A 157 6.23 31.64 -5.13
CA ILE A 157 6.40 32.47 -3.93
C ILE A 157 7.86 32.45 -3.45
N PRO A 158 8.80 32.94 -4.27
CA PRO A 158 10.25 32.82 -4.01
C PRO A 158 10.71 33.59 -2.77
N GLU A 159 9.95 34.59 -2.30
CA GLU A 159 10.23 35.30 -1.05
C GLU A 159 9.97 34.47 0.21
N THR A 160 9.14 33.43 0.13
CA THR A 160 8.67 32.67 1.31
C THR A 160 9.06 31.21 1.26
N ALA A 161 9.14 30.60 0.08
CA ALA A 161 9.38 29.17 -0.06
C ALA A 161 10.55 28.87 -1.00
N ARG A 162 11.40 27.92 -0.61
CA ARG A 162 12.54 27.43 -1.37
C ARG A 162 12.60 25.91 -1.33
N VAL A 163 12.88 25.30 -2.48
CA VAL A 163 13.16 23.86 -2.52
C VAL A 163 14.59 23.59 -2.10
N VAL A 164 14.78 22.64 -1.18
CA VAL A 164 16.09 22.17 -0.71
C VAL A 164 16.19 20.66 -0.95
N ASP A 165 17.35 20.20 -1.40
CA ASP A 165 17.67 18.77 -1.47
C ASP A 165 18.59 18.42 -0.28
N ILE A 166 18.17 17.47 0.56
CA ILE A 166 18.90 17.08 1.76
C ILE A 166 19.70 15.77 1.58
N GLY A 167 19.67 15.18 0.39
CA GLY A 167 20.44 13.98 0.07
C GLY A 167 19.66 12.96 -0.76
N THR A 168 20.15 11.73 -0.83
CA THR A 168 19.56 10.67 -1.64
C THR A 168 19.09 9.50 -0.77
N SER A 169 17.98 8.87 -1.16
CA SER A 169 17.50 7.63 -0.56
C SER A 169 18.43 6.45 -0.88
N SER A 170 18.19 5.30 -0.26
CA SER A 170 18.88 4.03 -0.56
C SER A 170 18.71 3.59 -2.02
N GLU A 171 17.61 3.99 -2.67
CA GLU A 171 17.33 3.75 -4.09
C GLU A 171 17.86 4.87 -5.00
N GLY A 172 18.59 5.85 -4.45
CA GLY A 172 19.14 6.97 -5.22
C GLY A 172 18.14 8.07 -5.58
N ARG A 173 16.96 8.14 -4.94
CA ARG A 173 15.98 9.21 -5.17
C ARG A 173 16.29 10.43 -4.31
N SER A 174 16.21 11.63 -4.86
CA SER A 174 16.42 12.87 -4.09
C SER A 174 15.42 13.03 -2.94
N ILE A 175 15.89 13.45 -1.79
CA ILE A 175 15.06 13.78 -0.64
C ILE A 175 14.85 15.29 -0.68
N THR A 176 13.76 15.68 -1.33
CA THR A 176 13.43 17.08 -1.56
C THR A 176 12.51 17.59 -0.44
N GLY A 177 12.86 18.73 0.15
CA GLY A 177 12.07 19.47 1.14
C GLY A 177 11.71 20.87 0.65
N LEU A 178 10.78 21.51 1.36
CA LEU A 178 10.41 22.91 1.18
C LEU A 178 10.76 23.66 2.47
N GLN A 179 11.46 24.79 2.35
CA GLN A 179 11.87 25.65 3.47
C GLN A 179 11.38 27.07 3.26
#